data_AF-A0A3G6RN54-F1
#
_entry.id   AF-A0A3G6RN54-F1
#
_cell.length_a   1.000
_cell.length_b   1.000
_cell.length_c   1.000
_cell.angle_alpha   90.00
_cell.angle_beta   90.00
_cell.angle_gamma   90.00
#
_symmetry.space_group_name_H-M   'P 1'
#
loop_
_entity.id
_entity.type
_entity.pdbx_description
1 polymer ?
#
loop_
_entity_poly.entity_id
_entity_poly.type
_entity_poly.pdbx_seq_one_letter_code
_entity_poly.pdbx_strand_id
1 'polypeptide(L)'
;MNLHEIKLSAQFGFTKQKDFNTETWAVSELYWSFLKEYDTSKVKKCVISASDDWGEEQQKYTNWEDLKEVSISFDFAKYFTLDKQDKKHMQLEAIHDGMLQIAKKEKWEKQPLIDAYNQCLEKDLEYQFFVGTPKLSPDRKLKINFWCNWDIDIFEVYSVLYDKNNNELERKKIIEKPPYNGEFIYYAKWKWLDSSKVLLEDKYKYGNNEKWEIEIKN
;
A
#
# COMPACT_ATOMS: atom_id res chain seq x y z
N MET A 1 13.49 -7.09 4.91
CA MET A 1 13.67 -5.92 4.03
C MET A 1 13.95 -4.69 4.87
N ASN A 2 14.93 -3.86 4.49
CA ASN A 2 15.22 -2.59 5.18
C ASN A 2 14.35 -1.44 4.67
N LEU A 3 13.93 -1.48 3.39
CA LEU A 3 12.97 -0.55 2.82
C LEU A 3 11.58 -0.74 3.43
N HIS A 4 11.07 0.29 4.10
CA HIS A 4 9.75 0.29 4.74
C HIS A 4 8.71 1.09 3.96
N GLU A 5 9.13 2.08 3.17
CA GLU A 5 8.21 2.97 2.48
C GLU A 5 8.78 3.43 1.13
N ILE A 6 7.94 3.36 0.10
CA ILE A 6 8.10 4.10 -1.15
C ILE A 6 6.96 5.11 -1.18
N LYS A 7 7.29 6.39 -1.37
CA LYS A 7 6.29 7.47 -1.35
C LYS A 7 6.34 8.25 -2.64
N LEU A 8 5.24 8.27 -3.38
CA LEU A 8 4.99 9.28 -4.40
C LEU A 8 4.23 10.45 -3.78
N SER A 9 4.73 11.67 -3.94
CA SER A 9 4.04 12.88 -3.47
C SER A 9 4.37 14.09 -4.32
N ALA A 10 3.45 15.04 -4.42
CA ALA A 10 3.70 16.30 -5.08
C ALA A 10 4.71 17.15 -4.29
N GLN A 11 5.54 17.89 -5.02
CA GLN A 11 6.50 18.84 -4.46
C GLN A 11 5.79 19.89 -3.59
N PHE A 12 6.49 20.35 -2.56
CA PHE A 12 5.97 21.36 -1.64
C PHE A 12 5.56 22.64 -2.38
N GLY A 13 4.36 23.13 -2.10
CA GLY A 13 3.82 24.35 -2.70
C GLY A 13 2.90 24.12 -3.90
N PHE A 14 2.79 22.89 -4.40
CA PHE A 14 1.80 22.55 -5.42
C PHE A 14 0.37 22.73 -4.90
N THR A 15 -0.49 23.44 -5.66
CA THR A 15 -1.82 23.86 -5.19
C THR A 15 -2.74 22.69 -4.84
N LYS A 16 -2.68 21.58 -5.58
CA LYS A 16 -3.48 20.36 -5.33
C LYS A 16 -2.67 19.25 -4.65
N GLN A 17 -1.63 19.61 -3.89
CA GLN A 17 -0.76 18.66 -3.21
C GLN A 17 -1.53 17.68 -2.33
N LYS A 18 -2.56 18.16 -1.60
CA LYS A 18 -3.37 17.29 -0.74
C LYS A 18 -4.09 16.22 -1.55
N ASP A 19 -4.81 16.63 -2.59
CA ASP A 19 -5.62 15.73 -3.42
C ASP A 19 -4.75 14.66 -4.09
N PHE A 20 -3.60 15.07 -4.65
CA PHE A 20 -2.64 14.14 -5.23
C PHE A 20 -2.09 13.17 -4.18
N ASN A 21 -1.57 13.68 -3.06
CA ASN A 21 -0.92 12.85 -2.04
C ASN A 21 -1.88 11.87 -1.35
N THR A 22 -3.18 12.14 -1.33
CA THR A 22 -4.17 11.18 -0.81
C THR A 22 -4.41 10.01 -1.75
N GLU A 23 -4.19 10.21 -3.06
CA GLU A 23 -4.41 9.21 -4.11
C GLU A 23 -3.19 8.28 -4.34
N THR A 24 -2.00 8.63 -3.88
CA THR A 24 -0.76 7.91 -4.28
C THR A 24 -0.39 6.69 -3.45
N TRP A 25 -1.15 6.38 -2.39
CA TRP A 25 -0.78 5.32 -1.43
C TRP A 25 -0.88 3.92 -2.03
N ALA A 26 -2.02 3.59 -2.67
CA ALA A 26 -2.29 2.22 -3.10
C ALA A 26 -1.26 1.66 -4.09
N VAL A 27 -0.86 2.46 -5.10
CA VAL A 27 0.12 2.02 -6.11
C VAL A 27 1.52 1.93 -5.52
N SER A 28 1.90 2.86 -4.63
CA SER A 28 3.16 2.78 -3.90
C SER A 28 3.26 1.51 -3.04
N GLU A 29 2.19 1.17 -2.32
CA GLU A 29 2.11 -0.05 -1.50
C GLU A 29 2.13 -1.32 -2.35
N LEU A 30 1.39 -1.35 -3.46
CA LEU A 30 1.40 -2.46 -4.40
C LEU A 30 2.82 -2.75 -4.92
N TYR A 31 3.50 -1.72 -5.42
CA TYR A 31 4.87 -1.82 -5.93
C TYR A 31 5.84 -2.28 -4.86
N TRP A 32 5.77 -1.67 -3.67
CA TRP A 32 6.58 -2.05 -2.51
C TRP A 32 6.34 -3.51 -2.09
N SER A 33 5.11 -4.01 -2.20
CA SER A 33 4.76 -5.38 -1.81
C SER A 33 5.46 -6.46 -2.63
N PHE A 34 5.95 -6.13 -3.83
CA PHE A 34 6.73 -7.04 -4.68
C PHE A 34 8.25 -6.98 -4.43
N LEU A 35 8.72 -6.08 -3.56
CA LEU A 35 10.14 -5.86 -3.28
C LEU A 35 10.64 -6.55 -2.01
N LYS A 36 9.93 -7.54 -1.46
CA LYS A 36 10.16 -8.10 -0.10
C LYS A 36 11.59 -8.56 0.21
N GLU A 37 12.39 -8.87 -0.80
CA GLU A 37 13.80 -9.30 -0.67
C GLU A 37 14.81 -8.31 -1.25
N TYR A 38 14.37 -7.12 -1.65
CA TYR A 38 15.21 -6.11 -2.26
C TYR A 38 16.20 -5.51 -1.26
N ASP A 39 17.49 -5.59 -1.57
CA ASP A 39 18.55 -5.02 -0.73
C ASP A 39 18.77 -3.53 -1.06
N THR A 40 18.27 -2.68 -0.16
CA THR A 40 18.45 -1.22 -0.19
C THR A 40 19.53 -0.75 0.78
N SER A 41 20.41 -1.65 1.24
CA SER A 41 21.41 -1.39 2.27
C SER A 41 20.77 -0.79 3.52
N LYS A 42 21.08 0.46 3.90
CA LYS A 42 20.53 1.13 5.09
C LYS A 42 19.27 1.94 4.82
N VAL A 43 18.88 2.08 3.55
CA VAL A 43 17.76 2.96 3.16
C VAL A 43 16.44 2.33 3.55
N LYS A 44 15.66 3.09 4.32
CA LYS A 44 14.34 2.72 4.82
C LYS A 44 13.21 3.39 4.06
N LYS A 45 13.48 4.54 3.44
CA LYS A 45 12.46 5.32 2.74
C LYS A 45 12.98 5.86 1.41
N CYS A 46 12.19 5.65 0.36
CA CYS A 46 12.39 6.30 -0.94
C CYS A 46 11.25 7.27 -1.20
N VAL A 47 11.56 8.52 -1.54
CA VAL A 47 10.59 9.56 -1.85
C VAL A 47 10.74 9.96 -3.32
N ILE A 48 9.64 9.89 -4.07
CA ILE A 48 9.51 10.34 -5.44
C ILE A 48 8.68 11.63 -5.37
N SER A 49 9.36 12.76 -5.53
CA SER A 49 8.76 14.09 -5.49
C SER A 49 8.31 14.50 -6.89
N ALA A 50 7.01 14.48 -7.14
CA ALA A 50 6.41 14.81 -8.43
C ALA A 50 6.30 16.34 -8.59
N SER A 51 6.77 16.87 -9.71
CA SER A 51 6.75 18.30 -10.03
C SER A 51 6.31 18.55 -11.47
N ASP A 52 5.51 19.59 -11.68
CA ASP A 52 5.21 20.16 -13.01
C ASP A 52 6.23 21.23 -13.43
N ASP A 53 7.24 21.51 -12.61
CA ASP A 53 8.35 22.39 -12.98
C ASP A 53 9.31 21.66 -13.93
N TRP A 54 9.50 22.26 -15.11
CA TRP A 54 10.40 21.79 -16.16
C TRP A 54 11.82 22.38 -16.04
N GLY A 55 12.09 23.13 -14.96
CA GLY A 55 13.36 23.81 -14.68
C GLY A 55 14.45 22.96 -14.02
N GLU A 56 15.52 23.64 -13.57
CA GLU A 56 16.74 23.03 -13.01
C GLU A 56 16.52 22.19 -11.73
N GLU A 57 15.36 22.27 -11.07
CA GLU A 57 15.04 21.46 -9.90
C GLU A 57 14.73 19.98 -10.20
N GLN A 58 14.59 19.59 -11.48
CA GLN A 58 14.34 18.19 -11.91
C GLN A 58 15.43 17.17 -11.54
N GLN A 59 16.50 17.58 -10.88
CA GLN A 59 17.61 16.68 -10.50
C GLN A 59 17.95 16.72 -9.01
N LYS A 60 17.07 17.28 -8.18
CA LYS A 60 17.27 17.32 -6.73
C LYS A 60 17.32 15.89 -6.21
N TYR A 61 18.46 15.56 -5.61
CA TYR A 61 18.67 14.28 -4.97
C TYR A 61 18.99 14.49 -3.49
N THR A 62 18.06 14.10 -2.62
CA THR A 62 18.33 14.08 -1.18
C THR A 62 19.02 12.77 -0.85
N ASN A 63 20.21 12.88 -0.26
CA ASN A 63 21.07 11.74 0.04
C ASN A 63 21.28 11.61 1.57
N TRP A 64 20.24 11.24 2.30
CA TRP A 64 20.39 10.89 3.71
C TRP A 64 20.68 9.39 3.86
N GLU A 65 21.17 8.99 5.04
CA GLU A 65 21.61 7.60 5.25
C GLU A 65 20.44 6.60 5.12
N ASP A 66 19.28 6.94 5.67
CA ASP A 66 18.08 6.09 5.70
C ASP A 66 16.94 6.56 4.78
N LEU A 67 17.12 7.71 4.11
CA LEU A 67 16.13 8.30 3.20
C LEU A 67 16.79 8.79 1.92
N LYS A 68 16.26 8.36 0.77
CA LYS A 68 16.60 8.91 -0.55
C LYS A 68 15.39 9.59 -1.16
N GLU A 69 15.63 10.71 -1.84
CA GLU A 69 14.59 11.43 -2.56
C GLU A 69 15.08 11.81 -3.95
N VAL A 70 14.23 11.64 -4.94
CA VAL A 70 14.41 12.16 -6.31
C VAL A 70 13.21 13.00 -6.68
N SER A 71 13.43 14.03 -7.49
CA SER A 71 12.35 14.79 -8.14
C SER A 71 12.13 14.23 -9.55
N ILE A 72 10.87 14.10 -9.95
CA ILE A 72 10.46 13.65 -11.29
C ILE A 72 9.51 14.66 -11.92
N SER A 73 9.53 14.73 -13.24
CA SER A 73 8.50 15.45 -13.98
C SER A 73 7.17 14.71 -13.94
N PHE A 74 6.08 15.43 -13.70
CA PHE A 74 4.74 14.87 -13.61
C PHE A 74 3.70 15.85 -14.14
N ASP A 75 2.91 15.41 -15.11
CA ASP A 75 1.84 16.22 -15.71
C ASP A 75 0.58 16.20 -14.84
N PHE A 76 0.54 17.05 -13.81
CA PHE A 76 -0.63 17.13 -12.94
C PHE A 76 -1.90 17.53 -13.69
N ALA A 77 -1.80 18.36 -14.73
CA ALA A 77 -2.96 18.80 -15.50
C ALA A 77 -3.62 17.60 -16.20
N LYS A 78 -2.83 16.75 -16.86
CA LYS A 78 -3.31 15.48 -17.41
C LYS A 78 -3.84 14.57 -16.32
N TYR A 79 -3.08 14.34 -15.25
CA TYR A 79 -3.43 13.42 -14.16
C TYR A 79 -4.84 13.65 -13.60
N PHE A 80 -5.20 14.92 -13.34
CA PHE A 80 -6.52 15.25 -12.78
C PHE A 80 -7.69 15.12 -13.76
N THR A 81 -7.42 14.85 -15.04
CA THR A 81 -8.46 14.57 -16.07
C THR A 81 -8.66 13.09 -16.35
N LEU A 82 -7.75 12.24 -15.87
CA LEU A 82 -7.78 10.80 -16.11
C LEU A 82 -8.79 10.10 -15.19
N ASP A 83 -9.25 8.93 -15.63
CA ASP A 83 -10.00 8.02 -14.77
C ASP A 83 -9.07 7.33 -13.73
N LYS A 84 -9.66 6.52 -12.85
CA LYS A 84 -8.90 5.86 -11.78
C LYS A 84 -7.79 4.96 -12.32
N GLN A 85 -8.05 4.20 -13.38
CA GLN A 85 -7.09 3.21 -13.88
C GLN A 85 -5.92 3.92 -14.56
N ASP A 86 -6.21 4.91 -15.40
CA ASP A 86 -5.19 5.71 -16.07
C ASP A 86 -4.36 6.52 -15.06
N LYS A 87 -4.96 7.03 -13.98
CA LYS A 87 -4.24 7.65 -12.86
C LYS A 87 -3.25 6.66 -12.22
N LYS A 88 -3.67 5.44 -11.92
CA LYS A 88 -2.80 4.42 -11.31
C LYS A 88 -1.62 4.08 -12.23
N HIS A 89 -1.84 3.98 -13.53
CA HIS A 89 -0.76 3.78 -14.50
C HIS A 89 0.26 4.93 -14.44
N MET A 90 -0.22 6.18 -14.45
CA MET A 90 0.66 7.35 -14.35
C MET A 90 1.44 7.39 -13.02
N GLN A 91 0.82 6.97 -11.91
CA GLN A 91 1.52 6.81 -10.63
C GLN A 91 2.59 5.72 -10.68
N LEU A 92 2.29 4.56 -11.29
CA LEU A 92 3.22 3.45 -11.39
C LEU A 92 4.46 3.84 -12.22
N GLU A 93 4.26 4.50 -13.36
CA GLU A 93 5.35 5.00 -14.20
C GLU A 93 6.26 5.96 -13.41
N ALA A 94 5.66 6.91 -12.70
CA ALA A 94 6.36 7.85 -11.83
C ALA A 94 7.16 7.16 -10.72
N ILE A 95 6.54 6.22 -10.01
CA ILE A 95 7.20 5.45 -8.94
C ILE A 95 8.37 4.65 -9.50
N HIS A 96 8.17 3.96 -10.62
CA HIS A 96 9.18 3.11 -11.22
C HIS A 96 10.37 3.92 -11.74
N ASP A 97 10.13 5.02 -12.45
CA ASP A 97 11.19 5.92 -12.91
C ASP A 97 11.98 6.48 -11.73
N GLY A 98 11.29 7.01 -10.71
CA GLY A 98 11.95 7.53 -9.51
C GLY A 98 12.80 6.48 -8.78
N MET A 99 12.28 5.25 -8.65
CA MET A 99 13.03 4.14 -8.04
C MET A 99 14.25 3.73 -8.89
N LEU A 100 14.15 3.71 -10.22
CA LEU A 100 15.28 3.46 -11.10
C LEU A 100 16.36 4.55 -11.02
N GLN A 101 15.94 5.81 -10.84
CA GLN A 101 16.87 6.92 -10.62
C GLN A 101 17.62 6.78 -9.30
N ILE A 102 16.93 6.43 -8.21
CA ILE A 102 17.56 6.15 -6.91
C ILE A 102 18.52 4.96 -7.03
N ALA A 103 18.06 3.84 -7.61
CA ALA A 103 18.90 2.65 -7.79
C ALA A 103 20.16 2.94 -8.60
N LYS A 104 20.08 3.79 -9.63
CA LYS A 104 21.26 4.21 -10.40
C LYS A 104 22.26 4.98 -9.54
N LYS A 105 21.81 5.87 -8.66
CA LYS A 105 22.68 6.69 -7.78
C LYS A 105 23.29 5.86 -6.65
N GLU A 106 22.50 4.97 -6.05
CA GLU A 106 22.93 4.10 -4.95
C GLU A 106 23.58 2.79 -5.42
N LYS A 107 23.65 2.57 -6.74
CA LYS A 107 24.17 1.35 -7.39
C LYS A 107 23.44 0.08 -6.94
N TRP A 108 22.13 0.17 -6.76
CA TRP A 108 21.29 -1.00 -6.47
C TRP A 108 21.01 -1.80 -7.74
N GLU A 109 20.75 -3.09 -7.55
CA GLU A 109 20.27 -3.98 -8.61
C GLU A 109 18.93 -3.46 -9.15
N LYS A 110 18.79 -3.42 -10.48
CA LYS A 110 17.59 -2.87 -11.13
C LYS A 110 16.54 -3.94 -11.40
N GLN A 111 16.94 -5.19 -11.57
CA GLN A 111 16.03 -6.27 -11.95
C GLN A 111 14.85 -6.41 -10.99
N PRO A 112 15.01 -6.35 -9.65
CA PRO A 112 13.88 -6.43 -8.74
C PRO A 112 12.86 -5.29 -8.92
N LEU A 113 13.31 -4.09 -9.32
CA LEU A 113 12.43 -2.96 -9.62
C LEU A 113 11.63 -3.18 -10.91
N ILE A 114 12.29 -3.75 -11.93
CA ILE A 114 11.65 -4.10 -13.21
C ILE A 114 10.61 -5.21 -12.99
N ASP A 115 10.95 -6.22 -12.19
CA ASP A 115 10.05 -7.31 -11.84
C ASP A 115 8.84 -6.82 -11.03
N ALA A 116 9.06 -5.90 -10.08
CA ALA A 116 7.96 -5.28 -9.32
C ALA A 116 7.01 -4.47 -10.22
N TYR A 117 7.56 -3.70 -11.18
CA TYR A 117 6.76 -2.97 -12.17
C TYR A 117 5.89 -3.92 -13.00
N ASN A 118 6.48 -4.98 -13.54
CA ASN A 118 5.75 -5.95 -14.35
C ASN A 118 4.67 -6.67 -13.54
N GLN A 119 4.96 -7.05 -12.29
CA GLN A 119 3.96 -7.65 -11.40
C GLN A 119 2.79 -6.71 -11.08
N CYS A 120 3.03 -5.40 -10.97
CA CYS A 120 1.95 -4.42 -10.82
C CYS A 120 1.03 -4.42 -12.05
N LEU A 121 1.60 -4.46 -13.26
CA LEU A 121 0.85 -4.54 -14.51
C LEU A 121 0.09 -5.86 -14.66
N GLU A 122 0.72 -6.99 -14.33
CA GLU A 122 0.09 -8.32 -14.34
C GLU A 122 -1.11 -8.40 -13.37
N LYS A 123 -1.11 -7.58 -12.32
CA LYS A 123 -2.21 -7.44 -11.36
C LYS A 123 -3.25 -6.38 -11.74
N ASP A 124 -3.12 -5.76 -12.90
CA ASP A 124 -4.00 -4.67 -13.34
C ASP A 124 -4.12 -3.54 -12.29
N LEU A 125 -3.04 -3.33 -11.52
CA LEU A 125 -2.98 -2.33 -10.45
C LEU A 125 -4.05 -2.52 -9.36
N GLU A 126 -4.52 -3.76 -9.18
CA GLU A 126 -5.39 -4.17 -8.08
C GLU A 126 -4.57 -4.58 -6.86
N TYR A 127 -4.60 -3.75 -5.80
CA TYR A 127 -3.94 -4.10 -4.55
C TYR A 127 -4.89 -4.74 -3.55
N GLN A 128 -4.92 -6.07 -3.58
CA GLN A 128 -5.77 -6.88 -2.72
C GLN A 128 -4.98 -8.01 -2.07
N PHE A 129 -5.24 -8.28 -0.79
CA PHE A 129 -4.51 -9.29 -0.05
C PHE A 129 -5.26 -9.78 1.18
N PHE A 130 -4.89 -10.97 1.66
CA PHE A 130 -5.32 -11.46 2.97
C PHE A 130 -4.38 -11.00 4.07
N VAL A 131 -4.97 -10.60 5.21
CA VAL A 131 -4.22 -10.32 6.44
C VAL A 131 -3.82 -11.66 7.06
N GLY A 132 -2.62 -12.15 6.76
CA GLY A 132 -2.11 -13.42 7.27
C GLY A 132 -3.00 -14.63 6.94
N THR A 133 -3.06 -15.61 7.85
CA THR A 133 -3.71 -16.90 7.63
C THR A 133 -5.04 -17.04 8.38
N PRO A 134 -6.03 -17.76 7.82
CA PRO A 134 -7.31 -17.99 8.50
C PRO A 134 -7.13 -18.70 9.85
N LYS A 135 -7.89 -18.29 10.87
CA LYS A 135 -7.87 -18.89 12.21
C LYS A 135 -9.16 -19.65 12.50
N LEU A 136 -9.03 -20.86 13.04
CA LEU A 136 -10.16 -21.69 13.49
C LEU A 136 -10.87 -21.08 14.71
N SER A 137 -12.20 -21.20 14.74
CA SER A 137 -13.03 -20.93 15.91
C SER A 137 -12.67 -21.89 17.07
N PRO A 138 -13.00 -21.53 18.33
CA PRO A 138 -12.75 -22.39 19.48
C PRO A 138 -13.38 -23.79 19.37
N ASP A 139 -14.58 -23.89 18.78
CA ASP A 139 -15.25 -25.17 18.51
C ASP A 139 -14.79 -25.87 17.22
N ARG A 140 -13.85 -25.26 16.49
CA ARG A 140 -13.21 -25.76 15.26
C ARG A 140 -14.17 -26.00 14.09
N LYS A 141 -15.35 -25.38 14.10
CA LYS A 141 -16.33 -25.51 13.01
C LYS A 141 -16.14 -24.47 11.90
N LEU A 142 -15.65 -23.30 12.26
CA LEU A 142 -15.50 -22.15 11.36
C LEU A 142 -14.05 -21.67 11.32
N LYS A 143 -13.69 -20.99 10.24
CA LYS A 143 -12.44 -20.22 10.15
C LYS A 143 -12.77 -18.79 9.75
N ILE A 144 -11.96 -17.83 10.18
CA ILE A 144 -12.08 -16.44 9.73
C ILE A 144 -10.73 -15.92 9.25
N ASN A 145 -10.77 -15.11 8.19
CA ASN A 145 -9.66 -14.28 7.75
C ASN A 145 -10.15 -12.86 7.42
N PHE A 146 -9.22 -11.97 7.10
CA PHE A 146 -9.53 -10.62 6.66
C PHE A 146 -8.96 -10.37 5.27
N TRP A 147 -9.81 -9.88 4.37
CA TRP A 147 -9.44 -9.51 3.01
C TRP A 147 -9.42 -7.99 2.89
N CYS A 148 -8.38 -7.48 2.26
CA CYS A 148 -8.17 -6.06 2.07
C CYS A 148 -8.30 -5.70 0.60
N ASN A 149 -8.93 -4.56 0.35
CA ASN A 149 -8.91 -3.88 -0.94
C ASN A 149 -8.35 -2.48 -0.70
N TRP A 150 -7.22 -2.15 -1.32
CA TRP A 150 -6.57 -0.86 -1.20
C TRP A 150 -6.55 -0.19 -2.57
N ASP A 151 -7.38 0.82 -2.75
CA ASP A 151 -7.57 1.54 -4.00
C ASP A 151 -7.14 3.02 -3.85
N ILE A 152 -7.17 3.75 -4.96
CA ILE A 152 -6.76 5.15 -5.09
C ILE A 152 -7.61 6.09 -4.22
N ASP A 153 -8.86 5.76 -3.93
CA ASP A 153 -9.80 6.60 -3.20
C ASP A 153 -10.37 5.96 -1.93
N ILE A 154 -10.18 4.65 -1.74
CA ILE A 154 -10.72 3.92 -0.60
C ILE A 154 -9.80 2.78 -0.14
N PHE A 155 -9.76 2.56 1.18
CA PHE A 155 -9.22 1.36 1.79
C PHE A 155 -10.34 0.62 2.52
N GLU A 156 -10.53 -0.65 2.19
CA GLU A 156 -11.59 -1.48 2.74
C GLU A 156 -11.04 -2.77 3.34
N VAL A 157 -11.64 -3.19 4.46
CA VAL A 157 -11.37 -4.50 5.07
C VAL A 157 -12.68 -5.27 5.18
N TYR A 158 -12.62 -6.53 4.75
CA TYR A 158 -13.71 -7.48 4.77
C TYR A 158 -13.37 -8.63 5.72
N SER A 159 -14.29 -9.00 6.60
CA SER A 159 -14.23 -10.30 7.27
C SER A 159 -14.67 -11.37 6.27
N VAL A 160 -13.90 -12.46 6.18
CA VAL A 160 -14.21 -13.61 5.33
C VAL A 160 -14.33 -14.84 6.21
N LEU A 161 -15.54 -15.39 6.28
CA LEU A 161 -15.89 -16.57 7.06
C LEU A 161 -15.82 -17.80 6.16
N TYR A 162 -15.25 -18.88 6.68
CA TYR A 162 -15.16 -20.16 6.01
C TYR A 162 -15.69 -21.28 6.89
N ASP A 163 -16.12 -22.37 6.27
CA ASP A 163 -16.29 -23.64 6.97
C ASP A 163 -14.93 -24.28 7.32
N LYS A 164 -14.96 -25.40 8.05
CA LYS A 164 -13.75 -26.17 8.37
C LYS A 164 -12.97 -26.66 7.13
N ASN A 165 -13.63 -26.82 5.98
CA ASN A 165 -13.08 -27.32 4.72
C ASN A 165 -12.53 -26.20 3.81
N ASN A 166 -12.53 -24.93 4.28
CA ASN A 166 -12.11 -23.73 3.54
C ASN A 166 -13.09 -23.26 2.45
N ASN A 167 -14.35 -23.67 2.49
CA ASN A 167 -15.37 -23.07 1.62
C ASN A 167 -15.78 -21.72 2.22
N GLU A 168 -15.75 -20.65 1.42
CA GLU A 168 -16.22 -19.32 1.83
C GLU A 168 -17.73 -19.36 2.06
N LEU A 169 -18.16 -18.97 3.25
CA LEU A 169 -19.57 -18.91 3.67
C LEU A 169 -20.12 -17.50 3.59
N GLU A 170 -19.33 -16.50 4.01
CA GLU A 170 -19.73 -15.10 4.05
C GLU A 170 -18.52 -14.19 3.88
N ARG A 171 -18.75 -13.07 3.19
CA ARG A 171 -17.83 -11.93 3.12
C ARG A 171 -18.57 -10.65 3.45
N LYS A 172 -18.07 -9.91 4.45
CA LYS A 172 -18.72 -8.71 4.96
C LYS A 172 -17.73 -7.57 5.15
N LYS A 173 -18.04 -6.39 4.62
CA LYS A 173 -17.24 -5.18 4.87
C LYS A 173 -17.37 -4.76 6.33
N ILE A 174 -16.22 -4.51 6.97
CA ILE A 174 -16.14 -4.16 8.40
C ILE A 174 -15.42 -2.83 8.64
N ILE A 175 -14.54 -2.42 7.72
CA ILE A 175 -13.79 -1.17 7.81
C ILE A 175 -13.80 -0.52 6.43
N GLU A 176 -13.99 0.80 6.43
CA GLU A 176 -13.81 1.68 5.29
C GLU A 176 -13.07 2.93 5.78
N LYS A 177 -11.92 3.23 5.17
CA LYS A 177 -11.07 4.38 5.53
C LYS A 177 -10.49 5.02 4.25
N PRO A 178 -10.03 6.28 4.33
CA PRO A 178 -9.20 6.84 3.27
C PRO A 178 -7.92 6.01 3.03
N PRO A 179 -7.36 5.97 1.81
CA PRO A 179 -6.20 5.14 1.47
C PRO A 179 -4.98 5.38 2.37
N TYR A 180 -4.71 6.62 2.72
CA TYR A 180 -3.57 7.00 3.57
C TYR A 180 -3.66 6.50 5.02
N ASN A 181 -4.80 5.96 5.43
CA ASN A 181 -5.03 5.36 6.75
C ASN A 181 -5.03 3.83 6.70
N GLY A 182 -4.55 3.19 5.63
CA GLY A 182 -4.55 1.72 5.49
C GLY A 182 -3.41 0.99 6.21
N GLU A 183 -2.29 1.65 6.48
CA GLU A 183 -1.03 1.05 6.99
C GLU A 183 -1.21 0.20 8.26
N PHE A 184 -2.17 0.57 9.12
CA PHE A 184 -2.46 -0.16 10.37
C PHE A 184 -2.69 -1.66 10.14
N ILE A 185 -3.17 -2.04 8.95
CA ILE A 185 -3.55 -3.41 8.63
C ILE A 185 -2.36 -4.38 8.65
N TYR A 186 -1.15 -3.90 8.31
CA TYR A 186 0.07 -4.70 8.40
C TYR A 186 0.45 -5.06 9.84
N TYR A 187 -0.06 -4.29 10.80
CA TYR A 187 0.17 -4.48 12.23
C TYR A 187 -1.05 -5.07 12.94
N ALA A 188 -2.15 -5.25 12.23
CA ALA A 188 -3.40 -5.69 12.83
C ALA A 188 -3.25 -7.11 13.40
N LYS A 189 -3.84 -7.33 14.58
CA LYS A 189 -3.92 -8.65 15.22
C LYS A 189 -5.37 -9.02 15.42
N TRP A 190 -5.70 -10.28 15.20
CA TRP A 190 -7.05 -10.78 15.47
C TRP A 190 -7.06 -12.11 16.21
N LYS A 191 -8.15 -12.36 16.91
CA LYS A 191 -8.44 -13.60 17.63
C LYS A 191 -9.94 -13.83 17.74
N TRP A 192 -10.34 -15.09 17.81
CA TRP A 192 -11.66 -15.45 18.29
C TRP A 192 -11.75 -15.13 19.78
N LEU A 193 -12.85 -14.51 20.20
CA LEU A 193 -13.20 -14.32 21.61
C LEU A 193 -14.02 -15.52 22.12
N ASP A 194 -14.91 -16.02 21.28
CA ASP A 194 -15.69 -17.25 21.46
C ASP A 194 -16.04 -17.84 20.08
N SER A 195 -16.98 -18.79 19.99
CA SER A 195 -17.37 -19.41 18.70
C SER A 195 -18.24 -18.54 17.81
N SER A 196 -18.69 -17.38 18.30
CA SER A 196 -19.56 -16.42 17.60
C SER A 196 -18.95 -15.02 17.45
N LYS A 197 -17.82 -14.73 18.09
CA LYS A 197 -17.24 -13.38 18.09
C LYS A 197 -15.75 -13.37 17.79
N VAL A 198 -15.34 -12.41 16.96
CA VAL A 198 -13.94 -12.16 16.59
C VAL A 198 -13.56 -10.73 16.92
N LEU A 199 -12.36 -10.54 17.47
CA LEU A 199 -11.77 -9.24 17.71
C LEU A 199 -10.64 -9.01 16.70
N LEU A 200 -10.69 -7.89 15.98
CA LEU A 200 -9.58 -7.32 15.20
C LEU A 200 -9.09 -6.06 15.94
N GLU A 201 -7.78 -5.94 16.14
CA GLU A 201 -7.15 -4.83 16.85
C GLU A 201 -6.08 -4.19 15.97
N ASP A 202 -6.14 -2.87 15.84
CA ASP A 202 -5.01 -2.06 15.41
C ASP A 202 -3.91 -2.10 16.50
N LYS A 203 -2.72 -2.56 16.13
CA LYS A 203 -1.52 -2.56 16.99
C LYS A 203 -0.39 -1.72 16.37
N TYR A 204 -0.72 -0.86 15.43
CA TYR A 204 0.24 0.07 14.87
C TYR A 204 0.65 1.09 15.93
N LYS A 205 1.96 1.27 16.11
CA LYS A 205 2.51 2.16 17.16
C LYS A 205 2.06 3.61 17.07
N TYR A 206 1.71 4.08 15.86
CA TYR A 206 1.18 5.42 15.60
C TYR A 206 -0.31 5.40 15.23
N GLY A 207 -0.95 4.23 15.31
CA GLY A 207 -2.37 4.06 15.09
C GLY A 207 -3.19 4.55 16.28
N ASN A 208 -4.51 4.48 16.11
CA ASN A 208 -5.47 4.91 17.12
C ASN A 208 -5.78 3.81 18.15
N ASN A 209 -5.12 2.64 18.04
CA ASN A 209 -5.44 1.44 18.83
C ASN A 209 -6.92 1.06 18.73
N GLU A 210 -7.51 1.27 17.56
CA GLU A 210 -8.89 0.92 17.25
C GLU A 210 -9.12 -0.60 17.41
N LYS A 211 -10.36 -0.96 17.74
CA LYS A 211 -10.80 -2.33 17.93
C LYS A 211 -12.14 -2.54 17.25
N TRP A 212 -12.25 -3.65 16.53
CA TRP A 212 -13.46 -4.05 15.84
C TRP A 212 -13.90 -5.42 16.33
N GLU A 213 -15.05 -5.48 16.98
CA GLU A 213 -15.72 -6.73 17.31
C GLU A 213 -16.66 -7.13 16.17
N ILE A 214 -16.45 -8.32 15.63
CA ILE A 214 -17.23 -8.88 14.53
C ILE A 214 -18.07 -10.02 15.10
N GLU A 215 -19.39 -9.84 15.02
CA GLU A 215 -20.37 -10.87 15.35
C GLU A 215 -20.57 -11.80 14.14
N ILE A 216 -20.42 -13.10 14.37
CA ILE A 216 -20.64 -14.17 13.41
C ILE A 216 -22.03 -14.73 13.67
N LYS A 217 -22.93 -14.55 12.70
CA LYS A 217 -24.27 -15.14 12.78
C LYS A 217 -24.18 -16.60 12.34
N ASN A 218 -24.70 -17.49 13.19
CA ASN A 218 -24.94 -18.89 12.86
C ASN A 218 -26.11 -19.04 11.86
#